data_AF-A0A820QIL8-F1
#
_entry.id   AF-A0A820QIL8-F1
#
_cell.length_a   1.000
_cell.length_b   1.000
_cell.length_c   1.000
_cell.angle_alpha   90.00
_cell.angle_beta   90.00
_cell.angle_gamma   90.00
#
_symmetry.space_group_name_H-M   'P 1'
#
loop_
_entity.id
_entity.type
_entity.pdbx_description
1 polymer ?
#
loop_
_entity_poly.entity_id
_entity_poly.type
_entity_poly.pdbx_seq_one_letter_code
_entity_poly.pdbx_strand_id
1 'polypeptide(L)'
;MDITIKKRNSYGEFINKVPILQTLDEFERLVVADSLESIQYEDGDVIVRQGDLGDDFFIIVEGTCTVHQKPCESSESIEIDTLSAGDYFGEIALLCNRARVATIIANGSL
;
A
#
# COMPACT_ATOMS: atom_id res chain seq x y z
N MET A 1 -14.81 -8.45 -22.37
CA MET A 1 -15.46 -7.27 -21.76
C MET A 1 -15.79 -7.49 -20.28
N ASP A 2 -15.86 -8.74 -19.80
CA ASP A 2 -16.26 -9.06 -18.40
C ASP A 2 -15.18 -8.87 -17.33
N ILE A 3 -13.89 -8.94 -17.68
CA ILE A 3 -12.77 -8.87 -16.71
C ILE A 3 -12.64 -7.45 -16.13
N THR A 4 -12.82 -6.43 -16.96
CA THR A 4 -12.74 -5.01 -16.58
C THR A 4 -13.85 -4.60 -15.62
N ILE A 5 -15.06 -5.16 -15.80
CA ILE A 5 -16.22 -4.86 -14.94
C ILE A 5 -16.08 -5.55 -13.57
N LYS A 6 -15.56 -6.79 -13.54
CA LYS A 6 -15.28 -7.50 -12.29
C LYS A 6 -14.16 -6.83 -11.47
N LYS A 7 -13.08 -6.38 -12.14
CA LYS A 7 -12.02 -5.57 -11.52
C LYS A 7 -12.60 -4.28 -10.92
N ARG A 8 -13.39 -3.51 -11.70
CA ARG A 8 -13.99 -2.25 -11.24
C ARG A 8 -14.92 -2.41 -10.04
N ASN A 9 -15.78 -3.42 -10.04
CA ASN A 9 -16.67 -3.67 -8.90
C ASN A 9 -15.89 -4.09 -7.65
N SER A 10 -14.88 -4.95 -7.80
CA SER A 10 -14.06 -5.38 -6.66
C SER A 10 -13.24 -4.22 -6.09
N TYR A 11 -12.55 -3.44 -6.94
CA TYR A 11 -11.74 -2.29 -6.49
C TYR A 11 -12.57 -1.13 -5.98
N GLY A 12 -13.78 -0.91 -6.50
CA GLY A 12 -14.69 0.13 -5.99
C GLY A 12 -15.05 -0.09 -4.51
N GLU A 13 -15.30 -1.34 -4.10
CA GLU A 13 -15.53 -1.66 -2.68
C GLU A 13 -14.29 -1.46 -1.81
N PHE A 14 -13.10 -1.75 -2.34
CA PHE A 14 -11.84 -1.52 -1.61
C PHE A 14 -11.52 -0.03 -1.47
N ILE A 15 -11.64 0.76 -2.53
CA ILE A 15 -11.40 2.21 -2.52
C ILE A 15 -12.31 2.89 -1.50
N ASN A 16 -13.56 2.47 -1.37
CA ASN A 16 -14.49 3.00 -0.37
C ASN A 16 -14.06 2.74 1.08
N LYS A 17 -13.24 1.71 1.34
CA LYS A 17 -12.74 1.40 2.68
C LYS A 17 -11.48 2.18 3.04
N VAL A 18 -10.78 2.75 2.06
CA VAL A 18 -9.56 3.54 2.30
C VAL A 18 -9.93 4.98 2.66
N PRO A 19 -9.76 5.43 3.92
CA PRO A 19 -10.23 6.74 4.37
C PRO A 19 -9.67 7.90 3.55
N ILE A 20 -8.41 7.80 3.10
CA ILE A 20 -7.74 8.85 2.33
C ILE A 20 -8.38 9.07 0.95
N LEU A 21 -8.97 8.02 0.37
CA LEU A 21 -9.63 8.05 -0.94
C LEU A 21 -11.12 8.40 -0.86
N GLN A 22 -11.70 8.49 0.35
CA GLN A 22 -13.10 8.86 0.53
C GLN A 22 -13.40 10.32 0.17
N THR A 23 -12.36 11.17 0.10
CA THR A 23 -12.48 12.57 -0.31
C THR A 23 -12.69 12.74 -1.82
N LEU A 24 -12.41 11.69 -2.61
CA LEU A 24 -12.56 11.68 -4.06
C LEU A 24 -14.04 11.56 -4.46
N ASP A 25 -14.41 12.19 -5.57
CA ASP A 25 -15.72 11.99 -6.18
C ASP A 25 -15.82 10.63 -6.91
N GLU A 26 -17.00 10.30 -7.42
CA GLU A 26 -17.23 9.02 -8.11
C GLU A 26 -16.34 8.84 -9.35
N PHE A 27 -16.11 9.91 -10.12
CA PHE A 27 -15.30 9.86 -11.33
C PHE A 27 -13.81 9.71 -10.98
N GLU A 28 -13.33 10.47 -10.01
CA GLU A 28 -11.96 10.38 -9.49
C GLU A 28 -11.68 8.98 -8.94
N ARG A 29 -12.62 8.38 -8.19
CA ARG A 29 -12.50 7.00 -7.72
C ARG A 29 -12.39 5.99 -8.87
N LEU A 30 -13.14 6.18 -9.96
CA LEU A 30 -13.05 5.31 -11.13
C LEU A 30 -11.69 5.42 -11.81
N VAL A 31 -11.12 6.64 -11.90
CA VAL A 31 -9.78 6.85 -12.45
C VAL A 31 -8.72 6.16 -11.59
N VAL A 32 -8.82 6.27 -10.26
CA VAL A 32 -7.93 5.54 -9.34
C VAL A 32 -8.08 4.03 -9.51
N ALA A 33 -9.32 3.52 -9.52
CA ALA A 33 -9.60 2.09 -9.70
C ALA A 33 -9.01 1.52 -11.00
N ASP A 34 -9.06 2.29 -12.07
CA ASP A 34 -8.50 1.91 -13.37
C ASP A 34 -6.96 1.94 -13.38
N SER A 35 -6.35 2.72 -12.49
CA SER A 35 -4.89 2.84 -12.35
C SER A 35 -4.28 1.80 -11.40
N LEU A 36 -5.11 1.02 -10.69
CA LEU A 36 -4.61 -0.01 -9.77
C LEU A 36 -4.03 -1.21 -10.51
N GLU A 37 -2.76 -1.49 -10.21
CA GLU A 37 -2.05 -2.68 -10.66
C GLU A 37 -1.99 -3.72 -9.54
N SER A 38 -2.20 -4.99 -9.90
CA SER A 38 -2.06 -6.08 -8.95
C SER A 38 -0.62 -6.56 -8.97
N ILE A 39 0.02 -6.57 -7.81
CA ILE A 39 1.35 -7.12 -7.59
C ILE A 39 1.26 -8.15 -6.46
N GLN A 40 2.14 -9.15 -6.50
CA GLN A 40 2.22 -10.21 -5.51
C GLN A 40 3.66 -10.29 -4.99
N TYR A 41 3.79 -10.61 -3.71
CA TYR A 41 5.07 -10.74 -3.02
C TYR A 41 5.16 -12.09 -2.30
N GLU A 42 6.37 -12.64 -2.24
CA GLU A 42 6.67 -13.83 -1.46
C GLU A 42 7.08 -13.47 -0.02
N ASP A 43 7.08 -14.47 0.86
CA ASP A 43 7.48 -14.29 2.25
C ASP A 43 8.89 -13.67 2.38
N GLY A 44 9.00 -12.60 3.15
CA GLY A 44 10.25 -11.87 3.35
C GLY A 44 10.62 -10.87 2.25
N ASP A 45 9.82 -10.74 1.19
CA ASP A 45 10.05 -9.71 0.17
C ASP A 45 9.92 -8.31 0.75
N VAL A 46 10.83 -7.42 0.35
CA VAL A 46 10.80 -6.02 0.76
C VAL A 46 10.05 -5.20 -0.27
N ILE A 47 8.85 -4.74 0.09
CA ILE A 47 7.97 -3.98 -0.82
C ILE A 47 8.46 -2.54 -0.98
N VAL A 48 8.83 -1.90 0.13
CA VAL A 48 9.48 -0.58 0.13
C VAL A 48 10.53 -0.52 1.24
N ARG A 49 11.58 0.29 1.05
CA ARG A 49 12.61 0.51 2.08
C ARG A 49 12.51 1.93 2.61
N GLN A 50 12.70 2.08 3.91
CA GLN A 50 12.84 3.39 4.54
C GLN A 50 14.00 4.17 3.88
N GLY A 51 13.76 5.45 3.59
CA GLY A 51 14.73 6.34 2.94
C GLY A 51 14.66 6.33 1.42
N ASP A 52 14.04 5.32 0.79
CA ASP A 52 13.88 5.29 -0.66
C ASP A 52 12.91 6.40 -1.11
N LEU A 53 13.18 6.93 -2.30
CA LEU A 53 12.22 7.75 -3.01
C LEU A 53 11.18 6.82 -3.64
N GLY A 54 9.91 7.18 -3.53
CA GLY A 54 8.83 6.43 -4.16
C GLY A 54 7.51 7.17 -4.07
N ASP A 55 6.73 7.06 -5.12
CA ASP A 55 5.44 7.69 -5.35
C ASP A 55 4.30 6.66 -5.42
N ASP A 56 4.57 5.38 -5.19
CA ASP A 56 3.53 4.35 -5.17
C ASP A 56 2.71 4.37 -3.87
N PHE A 57 1.43 4.03 -4.01
CA PHE A 57 0.50 3.78 -2.91
C PHE A 57 0.02 2.34 -2.99
N PHE A 58 0.07 1.63 -1.87
CA PHE A 58 -0.26 0.21 -1.82
C PHE A 58 -1.49 -0.02 -0.94
N ILE A 59 -2.35 -0.93 -1.39
CA ILE A 59 -3.50 -1.44 -0.63
C ILE A 59 -3.31 -2.94 -0.52
N ILE A 60 -3.43 -3.49 0.69
CA ILE A 60 -3.31 -4.92 0.91
C ILE A 60 -4.66 -5.58 0.58
N VAL A 61 -4.67 -6.46 -0.41
CA VAL A 61 -5.88 -7.17 -0.82
C VAL A 61 -6.03 -8.47 -0.03
N GLU A 62 -4.93 -9.21 0.13
CA GLU A 62 -4.82 -10.47 0.88
C GLU A 62 -3.45 -10.51 1.57
N GLY A 63 -3.27 -11.40 2.56
CA GLY A 63 -1.99 -11.53 3.27
C GLY A 63 -1.72 -10.48 4.35
N THR A 64 -0.46 -10.42 4.80
CA THR A 64 0.02 -9.51 5.85
C THR A 64 1.44 -9.05 5.59
N CYS A 65 1.79 -7.86 6.06
CA CYS A 65 3.16 -7.35 6.01
C CYS A 65 3.54 -6.68 7.34
N THR A 66 4.83 -6.64 7.66
CA THR A 66 5.35 -5.98 8.84
C THR A 66 5.95 -4.62 8.48
N VAL A 67 5.75 -3.66 9.38
CA VAL A 67 6.27 -2.31 9.26
C VAL A 67 7.49 -2.19 10.16
N HIS A 68 8.63 -1.90 9.56
CA HIS A 68 9.88 -1.73 10.28
C HIS A 68 10.40 -0.29 10.15
N GLN A 69 10.87 0.26 11.27
CA GLN A 69 11.48 1.58 11.29
C GLN A 69 12.84 1.54 11.96
N LYS A 70 13.77 2.29 11.38
CA LYS A 70 15.10 2.57 11.91
C LYS A 70 15.11 4.02 12.41
N PRO A 71 15.08 4.27 13.74
CA PRO A 71 14.98 5.62 14.30
C PRO A 71 16.19 6.51 13.99
N CYS A 72 17.38 5.91 13.89
CA CYS A 72 18.62 6.60 13.50
C CYS A 72 19.58 5.63 12.82
N GLU A 73 20.57 6.13 12.07
CA GLU A 73 21.48 5.28 11.28
C GLU A 73 22.27 4.24 12.09
N SER A 74 22.49 4.50 13.38
CA SER A 74 23.17 3.56 14.28
C SER A 74 22.23 2.60 15.02
N SER A 75 20.91 2.77 14.90
CA SER A 75 19.93 1.90 15.54
C SER A 75 19.65 0.65 14.70
N GLU A 76 19.29 -0.44 15.36
CA GLU A 76 18.69 -1.59 14.70
C GLU A 76 17.28 -1.24 14.20
N SER A 77 16.89 -1.92 13.13
CA SER A 77 15.54 -1.83 12.59
C SER A 77 14.58 -2.55 13.54
N ILE A 78 13.54 -1.86 14.00
CA ILE A 78 12.53 -2.44 14.89
C ILE A 78 11.21 -2.58 14.13
N GLU A 79 10.50 -3.69 14.37
CA GLU A 79 9.12 -3.83 13.95
C GLU A 79 8.25 -2.91 14.82
N ILE A 80 7.42 -2.08 14.18
CA ILE A 80 6.55 -1.11 14.86
C ILE A 80 5.07 -1.39 14.64
N ASP A 81 4.72 -2.15 13.60
CA ASP A 81 3.34 -2.48 13.28
C ASP A 81 3.23 -3.69 12.33
N THR A 82 2.02 -4.23 12.18
CA THR A 82 1.67 -5.26 11.19
C THR A 82 0.41 -4.82 10.46
N LEU A 83 0.45 -4.84 9.13
CA LEU A 83 -0.68 -4.50 8.27
C LEU A 83 -1.27 -5.76 7.63
N SER A 84 -2.56 -5.72 7.33
CA SER A 84 -3.35 -6.84 6.86
C SER A 84 -4.32 -6.43 5.75
N ALA A 85 -5.05 -7.39 5.18
CA ALA A 85 -6.05 -7.12 4.15
C ALA A 85 -7.01 -5.97 4.52
N GLY A 86 -7.05 -4.94 3.66
CA GLY A 86 -7.82 -3.71 3.86
C GLY A 86 -6.99 -2.52 4.37
N ASP A 87 -5.81 -2.77 4.95
CA ASP A 87 -4.85 -1.73 5.30
C ASP A 87 -4.10 -1.24 4.05
N TYR A 88 -3.43 -0.10 4.20
CA TYR A 88 -2.70 0.55 3.12
C TYR A 88 -1.44 1.23 3.65
N PHE A 89 -0.50 1.53 2.75
CA PHE A 89 0.73 2.25 3.09
C PHE A 89 1.30 3.00 1.88
N GLY A 90 2.20 3.94 2.17
CA GLY A 90 2.91 4.73 1.17
C GLY A 90 2.29 6.10 0.87
N GLU A 91 1.15 6.39 1.48
CA GLU A 91 0.41 7.65 1.43
C GLU A 91 1.25 8.84 1.87
N ILE A 92 2.11 8.64 2.86
CA ILE A 92 2.98 9.68 3.40
C ILE A 92 3.98 10.17 2.35
N ALA A 93 4.62 9.26 1.64
CA ALA A 93 5.65 9.62 0.66
C ALA A 93 5.01 10.30 -0.55
N LEU A 94 3.85 9.80 -0.98
CA LEU A 94 3.05 10.35 -2.07
C LEU A 94 2.52 11.76 -1.75
N LEU A 95 1.90 11.96 -0.57
CA LEU A 95 1.25 13.23 -0.23
C LEU A 95 2.20 14.30 0.28
N CYS A 96 3.25 13.91 1.00
CA CYS A 96 4.22 14.85 1.57
C CYS A 96 5.46 15.05 0.69
N ASN A 97 5.52 14.40 -0.49
CA ASN A 97 6.66 14.43 -1.40
C ASN A 97 8.00 14.20 -0.68
N ARG A 98 8.05 13.14 0.13
CA ARG A 98 9.21 12.80 0.97
C ARG A 98 9.57 11.32 0.84
N ALA A 99 10.79 10.98 1.24
CA ALA A 99 11.23 9.59 1.27
C ALA A 99 10.33 8.69 2.14
N ARG A 100 10.32 7.40 1.85
CA ARG A 100 9.60 6.38 2.64
C ARG A 100 10.05 6.44 4.10
N VAL A 101 9.09 6.46 5.03
CA VAL A 101 9.36 6.64 6.46
C VAL A 101 9.62 5.33 7.23
N ALA A 102 9.31 4.21 6.59
CA ALA A 102 9.44 2.86 7.11
C ALA A 102 9.71 1.88 5.97
N THR A 103 10.29 0.73 6.32
CA THR A 103 10.44 -0.43 5.45
C THR A 103 9.24 -1.34 5.63
N ILE A 104 8.70 -1.87 4.55
CA ILE A 104 7.57 -2.80 4.58
C ILE A 104 8.04 -4.14 4.02
N ILE A 105 7.77 -5.22 4.75
CA ILE A 105 8.22 -6.58 4.42
C ILE A 105 7.03 -7.52 4.42
N ALA A 106 6.88 -8.33 3.38
CA ALA A 106 5.83 -9.34 3.30
C ALA A 106 6.03 -10.39 4.41
N ASN A 107 4.94 -10.76 5.08
CA ASN A 107 4.90 -11.81 6.08
C ASN A 107 3.96 -12.90 5.58
N GLY A 108 4.55 -13.91 4.92
CA GLY A 108 3.85 -14.86 4.06
C GLY A 108 3.58 -14.34 2.65
N SER A 109 2.72 -15.04 1.92
CA SER A 109 2.24 -14.59 0.60
C SER A 109 1.37 -13.34 0.77
N LEU A 110 1.68 -12.30 0.01
CA LEU A 110 1.02 -10.99 0.05
C LEU A 110 0.57 -10.57 -1.36
#